data_AF-A0A4R3K934-F1
#
_entry.id   AF-A0A4R3K934-F1
#
_cell.length_a   1.000
_cell.length_b   1.000
_cell.length_c   1.000
_cell.angle_alpha   90.00
_cell.angle_beta   90.00
_cell.angle_gamma   90.00
#
_symmetry.space_group_name_H-M   'P 1'
#
loop_
_entity.id
_entity.type
_entity.pdbx_description
1 polymer ?
#
loop_
_entity_poly.entity_id
_entity_poly.type
_entity_poly.pdbx_seq_one_letter_code
_entity_poly.pdbx_strand_id
1 'polypeptide(L)'
;MNRNIKLKASITVEMAYVLPTVILLLLLTIYTVFYYHDKNVLIGAAGETAILGAQMERQKEENKADLHSFYRERVKGKLIFLHLTGIEVSKNKGDMAVTAQAGKGRMRVSVVQKAVIPEPEKDIRRKQLLDSLTEQEKEKE
;
A
#
# COMPACT_ATOMS: atom_id res chain seq x y z
N MET A 1 -42.65 54.44 -0.57
CA MET A 1 -41.86 54.46 0.67
C MET A 1 -41.00 53.19 0.72
N ASN A 2 -39.81 53.22 0.10
CA ASN A 2 -38.98 52.03 -0.09
C ASN A 2 -37.96 51.91 1.06
N ARG A 3 -38.33 51.22 2.13
CA ARG A 3 -37.42 51.01 3.28
C ARG A 3 -36.51 49.81 2.98
N ASN A 4 -35.28 50.09 2.52
CA ASN A 4 -34.19 49.12 2.53
C ASN A 4 -33.78 48.84 3.99
N ILE A 5 -34.38 47.83 4.62
CA ILE A 5 -34.01 47.40 5.96
C ILE A 5 -32.75 46.53 5.85
N LYS A 6 -31.58 47.11 6.11
CA LYS A 6 -30.35 46.34 6.32
C LYS A 6 -30.41 45.72 7.72
N LEU A 7 -30.79 44.45 7.81
CA LEU A 7 -30.68 43.66 9.03
C LEU A 7 -29.19 43.38 9.29
N LYS A 8 -28.64 43.88 10.40
CA LYS A 8 -27.31 43.46 10.87
C LYS A 8 -27.42 42.01 11.33
N ALA A 9 -26.68 41.11 10.70
CA ALA A 9 -26.58 39.73 11.15
C ALA A 9 -26.02 39.72 12.58
N SER A 10 -26.66 38.94 13.45
CA SER A 10 -26.22 38.77 14.83
C SER A 10 -25.04 37.81 14.86
N ILE A 11 -23.93 38.23 15.47
CA ILE A 11 -22.70 37.42 15.61
C ILE A 11 -23.01 36.03 16.18
N THR A 12 -23.99 35.92 17.08
CA THR A 12 -24.43 34.64 17.66
C THR A 12 -24.99 33.67 16.60
N VAL A 13 -25.74 34.19 15.62
CA VAL A 13 -26.33 33.37 14.55
C VAL A 13 -25.24 32.93 13.57
N GLU A 14 -24.29 33.80 13.25
CA GLU A 14 -23.17 33.45 12.38
C GLU A 14 -22.28 32.37 13.02
N MET A 15 -21.94 32.52 14.31
CA MET A 15 -21.12 31.54 15.03
C MET A 15 -21.82 30.18 15.21
N ALA A 16 -23.16 30.15 15.26
CA ALA A 16 -23.94 28.92 15.31
C ALA A 16 -23.79 28.07 14.04
N TYR A 17 -23.46 28.67 12.89
CA TYR A 17 -23.14 27.94 11.66
C TYR A 17 -21.64 27.69 11.50
N VAL A 18 -20.79 28.62 11.93
CA VAL A 18 -19.32 28.48 11.80
C VAL A 18 -18.81 27.30 12.63
N LEU A 19 -19.23 27.18 13.89
CA LEU A 19 -18.74 26.13 14.79
C LEU A 19 -19.02 24.69 14.28
N PRO A 20 -20.26 24.30 13.90
CA PRO A 20 -20.51 22.97 13.37
C PRO A 20 -19.80 22.74 12.03
N THR A 21 -19.61 23.78 11.21
CA THR A 21 -18.84 23.68 9.96
C THR A 21 -17.36 23.38 10.22
N VAL A 22 -16.76 24.04 11.21
CA VAL A 22 -15.37 23.79 11.62
C VAL A 22 -15.22 22.38 12.20
N ILE A 23 -16.13 21.95 13.06
CA ILE A 23 -16.13 20.59 13.61
C ILE A 23 -16.26 19.55 12.49
N LEU A 24 -17.17 19.78 11.53
CA LEU A 24 -17.35 18.90 10.38
C LEU A 24 -16.05 18.81 9.54
N LEU A 25 -15.39 19.94 9.27
CA LEU A 25 -14.11 19.97 8.58
C LEU A 25 -13.04 19.18 9.34
N LEU A 26 -12.93 19.37 10.66
CA LEU A 26 -11.97 18.62 11.49
C LEU A 26 -12.24 17.12 11.49
N LEU A 27 -13.50 16.69 11.54
CA LEU A 27 -13.85 15.28 11.44
C LEU A 27 -13.42 14.73 10.06
N LEU A 28 -13.74 15.43 8.98
CA LEU A 28 -13.36 15.01 7.63
C LEU A 28 -11.84 14.88 7.48
N THR A 29 -11.05 15.84 7.98
CA THR A 29 -9.59 15.77 7.91
C THR A 29 -9.03 14.61 8.73
N ILE A 30 -9.57 14.36 9.92
CA ILE A 30 -9.17 13.19 10.73
C ILE A 30 -9.47 11.89 9.98
N TYR A 31 -10.65 11.76 9.39
CA TYR A 31 -11.02 10.57 8.60
C TYR A 31 -10.12 10.36 7.38
N THR A 32 -9.77 11.41 6.64
CA THR A 32 -8.87 11.29 5.49
C THR A 32 -7.47 10.91 5.92
N VAL A 33 -6.93 11.50 6.99
CA VAL A 33 -5.61 11.14 7.53
C VAL A 33 -5.56 9.67 7.93
N PHE A 34 -6.56 9.18 8.68
CA PHE A 34 -6.64 7.75 9.04
C PHE A 34 -6.75 6.85 7.81
N TYR A 35 -7.53 7.24 6.80
CA TYR A 35 -7.65 6.48 5.56
C TYR A 35 -6.30 6.30 4.85
N TYR A 36 -5.52 7.37 4.72
CA TYR A 36 -4.21 7.30 4.09
C TYR A 36 -3.16 6.64 4.98
N HIS A 37 -3.22 6.84 6.30
CA HIS A 37 -2.35 6.18 7.27
C HIS A 37 -2.48 4.66 7.17
N ASP A 38 -3.72 4.16 7.27
CA ASP A 38 -4.01 2.73 7.18
C ASP A 38 -3.60 2.16 5.82
N LYS A 39 -3.88 2.88 4.72
CA LYS A 39 -3.46 2.47 3.38
C LYS A 39 -1.96 2.27 3.30
N ASN A 40 -1.17 3.19 3.85
CA ASN A 40 0.30 3.09 3.84
C ASN A 40 0.80 1.91 4.69
N VAL A 41 0.18 1.68 5.84
CA VAL A 41 0.50 0.51 6.69
C VAL A 41 0.24 -0.81 5.96
N LEU A 42 -0.90 -0.92 5.27
CA LEU A 42 -1.27 -2.11 4.48
C LEU A 42 -0.31 -2.32 3.30
N ILE A 43 0.08 -1.25 2.59
CA ILE A 43 1.06 -1.31 1.48
C ILE A 43 2.41 -1.81 1.99
N GLY A 44 2.89 -1.28 3.12
CA GLY A 44 4.17 -1.69 3.71
C GLY A 44 4.17 -3.17 4.06
N ALA A 45 3.14 -3.64 4.78
CA ALA A 45 2.99 -5.04 5.13
C ALA A 45 2.88 -5.96 3.88
N ALA A 46 2.18 -5.51 2.84
CA ALA A 46 2.03 -6.27 1.60
C ALA A 46 3.36 -6.37 0.84
N GLY A 47 4.14 -5.28 0.81
CA GLY A 47 5.47 -5.23 0.22
C GLY A 47 6.45 -6.17 0.91
N GLU A 48 6.52 -6.12 2.24
CA GLU A 48 7.36 -7.04 3.03
C GLU A 48 6.98 -8.51 2.79
N THR A 49 5.68 -8.81 2.78
CA THR A 49 5.18 -10.17 2.55
C THR A 49 5.47 -10.66 1.13
N ALA A 50 5.33 -9.78 0.13
CA ALA A 50 5.62 -10.11 -1.26
C ALA A 50 7.12 -10.41 -1.47
N ILE A 51 8.00 -9.60 -0.87
CA ILE A 51 9.45 -9.82 -0.93
C ILE A 51 9.82 -11.13 -0.23
N LEU A 52 9.28 -11.38 0.96
CA LEU A 52 9.57 -12.60 1.69
C LEU A 52 9.16 -13.84 0.90
N GLY A 53 7.96 -13.86 0.33
CA GLY A 53 7.55 -15.01 -0.45
C GLY A 53 8.31 -15.14 -1.78
N ALA A 54 8.74 -14.04 -2.41
CA ALA A 54 9.64 -14.10 -3.56
C ALA A 54 11.01 -14.72 -3.18
N GLN A 55 11.52 -14.44 -1.97
CA GLN A 55 12.73 -15.06 -1.45
C GLN A 55 12.55 -16.54 -1.11
N MET A 56 11.44 -16.92 -0.50
CA MET A 56 11.13 -18.33 -0.19
C MET A 56 11.03 -19.17 -1.46
N GLU A 57 10.37 -18.65 -2.49
CA GLU A 57 10.27 -19.31 -3.78
C GLU A 57 11.64 -19.49 -4.45
N ARG A 58 12.52 -18.48 -4.33
CA ARG A 58 13.91 -18.60 -4.81
C ARG A 58 14.69 -19.68 -4.07
N GLN A 59 14.56 -19.75 -2.74
CA GLN A 59 15.30 -20.72 -1.93
C GLN A 59 14.77 -22.15 -2.07
N LYS A 60 13.65 -22.35 -2.78
CA LYS A 60 12.94 -23.64 -2.90
C LYS A 60 12.67 -24.28 -1.55
N GLU A 61 12.48 -23.46 -0.50
CA GLU A 61 12.13 -23.96 0.82
C GLU A 61 10.71 -24.57 0.73
N GLU A 62 10.62 -25.89 0.97
CA GLU A 62 9.35 -26.61 1.00
C GLU A 62 8.47 -26.22 2.20
N ASN A 63 9.07 -25.57 3.20
CA ASN A 63 8.36 -25.06 4.35
C ASN A 63 7.71 -23.73 3.97
N LYS A 64 6.55 -23.81 3.32
CA LYS A 64 5.66 -22.67 3.03
C LYS A 64 5.31 -21.99 4.35
N ALA A 65 6.16 -21.07 4.82
CA ALA A 65 5.77 -20.18 5.90
C ALA A 65 4.45 -19.54 5.50
N ASP A 66 3.46 -19.55 6.39
CA ASP A 66 2.14 -19.05 6.05
C ASP A 66 2.22 -17.53 5.85
N LEU A 67 2.34 -17.10 4.59
CA LEU A 67 2.41 -15.69 4.19
C LEU A 67 1.22 -14.89 4.75
N HIS A 68 0.06 -15.52 4.94
CA HIS A 68 -1.10 -14.86 5.52
C HIS A 68 -0.89 -14.56 7.00
N SER A 69 -0.30 -15.49 7.76
CA SER A 69 0.06 -15.26 9.16
C SER A 69 1.14 -14.18 9.30
N PHE A 70 2.16 -14.19 8.45
CA PHE A 70 3.22 -13.20 8.43
C PHE A 70 2.66 -11.79 8.18
N TYR A 71 1.79 -11.64 7.18
CA TYR A 71 1.11 -10.38 6.91
C TYR A 71 0.30 -9.92 8.12
N ARG A 72 -0.47 -10.83 8.74
CA ARG A 72 -1.29 -10.52 9.93
C ARG A 72 -0.42 -10.06 11.10
N GLU A 73 0.74 -10.66 11.32
CA GLU A 73 1.68 -10.23 12.36
C GLU A 73 2.25 -8.84 12.10
N ARG A 74 2.59 -8.50 10.85
CA ARG A 74 3.11 -7.16 10.51
C ARG A 74 2.08 -6.04 10.67
N VAL A 75 0.81 -6.40 10.61
CA VAL A 75 -0.34 -5.51 10.82
C VAL A 75 -0.72 -5.47 12.31
N LYS A 76 -0.47 -6.53 13.07
CA LYS A 76 -0.78 -6.65 14.49
C LYS A 76 0.01 -5.63 15.31
N GLY A 77 -0.68 -4.93 16.21
CA GLY A 77 -0.07 -3.91 17.08
C GLY A 77 0.10 -2.53 16.43
N LYS A 78 -0.19 -2.38 15.13
CA LYS A 78 -0.28 -1.06 14.48
C LYS A 78 -1.66 -0.45 14.72
N LEU A 79 -1.71 0.87 14.80
CA LEU A 79 -2.95 1.61 14.95
C LEU A 79 -3.64 1.69 13.58
N ILE A 80 -4.60 0.81 13.33
CA ILE A 80 -5.32 0.71 12.07
C ILE A 80 -6.79 0.93 12.33
N PHE A 81 -7.36 1.93 11.67
CA PHE A 81 -8.78 2.26 11.77
C PHE A 81 -9.69 1.29 11.00
N LEU A 82 -9.23 0.77 9.86
CA LEU A 82 -9.87 -0.19 8.97
C LEU A 82 -9.62 -1.63 9.43
N HIS A 83 -10.65 -2.49 9.39
CA HIS A 83 -10.47 -3.91 9.69
C HIS A 83 -9.99 -4.66 8.47
N LEU A 84 -8.99 -5.53 8.65
CA LEU A 84 -8.53 -6.40 7.58
C LEU A 84 -9.64 -7.39 7.18
N THR A 85 -10.11 -7.31 5.94
CA THR A 85 -11.22 -8.12 5.42
C THR A 85 -10.75 -9.33 4.62
N GLY A 86 -9.57 -9.26 4.01
CA GLY A 86 -9.03 -10.38 3.23
C GLY A 86 -7.58 -10.15 2.81
N ILE A 87 -6.86 -11.26 2.65
CA ILE A 87 -5.51 -11.31 2.10
C ILE A 87 -5.53 -12.37 1.01
N GLU A 88 -5.02 -12.04 -0.16
CA GLU A 88 -4.87 -12.95 -1.29
C GLU A 88 -3.42 -12.90 -1.76
N VAL A 89 -2.79 -14.06 -1.87
CA VAL A 89 -1.42 -14.19 -2.37
C VAL A 89 -1.50 -14.93 -3.70
N SER A 90 -1.04 -14.27 -4.76
CA SER A 90 -1.01 -14.82 -6.11
C SER A 90 0.43 -14.95 -6.57
N LYS A 91 0.78 -16.15 -7.06
CA LYS A 91 2.09 -16.45 -7.64
C LYS A 91 1.97 -16.42 -9.16
N ASN A 92 2.82 -15.61 -9.81
CA ASN A 92 3.02 -15.63 -11.25
C ASN A 92 4.43 -16.18 -11.58
N LYS A 93 4.69 -16.50 -12.85
CA LYS A 93 5.93 -17.16 -13.31
C LYS A 93 7.23 -16.40 -13.01
N GLY A 94 7.16 -15.09 -12.72
CA GLY A 94 8.32 -14.28 -12.37
C GLY A 94 8.10 -13.31 -11.21
N ASP A 95 6.87 -13.20 -10.70
CA ASP A 95 6.51 -12.23 -9.67
C ASP A 95 5.60 -12.87 -8.62
N MET A 96 5.71 -12.40 -7.39
CA MET A 96 4.77 -12.67 -6.33
C MET A 96 3.93 -11.42 -6.05
N ALA A 97 2.60 -11.57 -6.10
CA ALA A 97 1.65 -10.51 -5.82
C ALA A 97 0.91 -10.79 -4.51
N VAL A 98 0.84 -9.78 -3.64
CA VAL A 98 0.07 -9.81 -2.39
C VAL A 98 -0.99 -8.72 -2.47
N THR A 99 -2.25 -9.14 -2.43
CA THR A 99 -3.41 -8.27 -2.39
C THR A 99 -3.98 -8.28 -0.98
N ALA A 100 -4.08 -7.12 -0.35
CA ALA A 100 -4.73 -6.98 0.94
C ALA A 100 -5.92 -6.04 0.84
N GLN A 101 -7.00 -6.41 1.50
CA GLN A 101 -8.24 -5.66 1.55
C GLN A 101 -8.59 -5.35 3.00
N ALA A 102 -8.97 -4.11 3.25
CA ALA A 102 -9.44 -3.65 4.55
C ALA A 102 -10.66 -2.75 4.42
N GLY A 103 -11.55 -2.76 5.40
CA GLY A 103 -12.78 -2.00 5.36
C GLY A 103 -13.40 -1.75 6.73
N LYS A 104 -14.20 -0.68 6.82
CA LYS A 104 -15.03 -0.35 7.99
C LYS A 104 -16.20 0.53 7.54
N GLY A 105 -17.42 0.05 7.73
CA GLY A 105 -18.63 0.74 7.27
C GLY A 105 -18.60 1.02 5.77
N ARG A 106 -18.59 2.30 5.37
CA ARG A 106 -18.54 2.74 3.96
C ARG A 106 -17.12 2.87 3.40
N MET A 107 -16.07 2.79 4.24
CA MET A 107 -14.68 2.93 3.82
C MET A 107 -14.11 1.56 3.44
N ARG A 108 -13.49 1.45 2.26
CA ARG A 108 -12.82 0.24 1.78
C ARG A 108 -11.51 0.63 1.11
N VAL A 109 -10.47 -0.14 1.36
CA VAL A 109 -9.14 0.00 0.76
C VAL A 109 -8.72 -1.37 0.24
N SER A 110 -8.21 -1.39 -0.99
CA SER A 110 -7.51 -2.54 -1.54
C SER A 110 -6.12 -2.08 -1.97
N VAL A 111 -5.11 -2.84 -1.55
CA VAL A 111 -3.71 -2.61 -1.90
C VAL A 111 -3.17 -3.86 -2.56
N VAL A 112 -2.36 -3.68 -3.59
CA VAL A 112 -1.69 -4.76 -4.30
C VAL A 112 -0.22 -4.41 -4.36
N GLN A 113 0.63 -5.30 -3.86
CA GLN A 113 2.08 -5.18 -4.01
C GLN A 113 2.65 -6.39 -4.73
N LYS A 114 3.60 -6.12 -5.62
CA LYS A 114 4.29 -7.13 -6.41
C LYS A 114 5.78 -7.10 -6.08
N ALA A 115 6.38 -8.27 -5.96
CA ALA A 115 7.82 -8.44 -5.83
C ALA A 115 8.28 -9.41 -6.91
N VAL A 116 9.34 -9.04 -7.64
CA VAL A 116 9.95 -9.92 -8.64
C VAL A 116 10.68 -11.05 -7.92
N ILE A 117 10.55 -12.27 -8.43
CA ILE A 117 11.30 -13.45 -7.97
C ILE A 117 12.65 -13.42 -8.69
N PRO A 118 13.75 -13.09 -7.99
CA PRO A 118 15.02 -12.88 -8.66
C PRO A 118 15.67 -14.23 -9.03
N GLU A 119 16.14 -14.35 -10.27
CA GLU A 119 16.93 -15.49 -10.77
C GLU A 119 18.39 -15.08 -11.09
N PRO A 120 19.16 -14.62 -10.08
CA PRO A 120 20.45 -13.96 -10.33
C PRO A 120 21.49 -14.87 -11.00
N GLU A 121 21.41 -16.18 -10.80
CA GLU A 121 22.34 -17.13 -11.44
C GLU A 121 22.24 -17.13 -12.97
N LYS A 122 21.03 -16.96 -13.53
CA LYS A 122 20.83 -16.88 -14.98
C LYS A 122 21.37 -15.56 -15.52
N ASP A 123 21.14 -14.48 -14.80
CA ASP A 123 21.58 -13.14 -15.19
C ASP A 123 23.11 -13.01 -15.14
N ILE A 124 23.74 -13.52 -14.07
CA ILE A 124 25.20 -13.57 -13.94
C ILE A 124 25.80 -14.40 -15.08
N ARG A 125 25.25 -15.59 -15.36
CA ARG A 125 25.74 -16.46 -16.43
C ARG A 125 25.61 -15.81 -17.80
N ARG A 126 24.48 -15.15 -18.07
CA ARG A 126 24.26 -14.41 -19.33
C ARG A 126 25.29 -13.28 -19.48
N LYS A 127 25.55 -12.54 -18.40
CA LYS A 127 26.56 -11.46 -18.42
C LYS A 127 27.94 -12.01 -18.77
N GLN A 128 28.38 -13.08 -18.11
CA GLN A 128 29.66 -13.74 -18.40
C GLN A 128 29.78 -14.20 -19.87
N LEU A 129 28.70 -14.74 -20.44
CA LEU A 129 28.67 -15.15 -21.84
C LEU A 129 28.76 -13.96 -22.80
N LEU A 130 28.09 -12.85 -22.49
CA LEU A 130 28.15 -11.64 -23.30
C LEU A 130 29.55 -11.00 -23.24
N ASP A 131 30.16 -10.98 -22.05
CA ASP A 131 31.51 -10.46 -21.86
C ASP A 131 32.52 -11.28 -22.69
N SER A 132 32.43 -12.62 -22.68
CA SER A 132 33.31 -13.46 -23.49
C SER A 132 33.12 -13.31 -25.01
N LEU A 133 31.88 -13.11 -25.46
CA LEU A 133 31.61 -12.81 -26.88
C LEU A 133 32.17 -11.45 -27.30
N THR A 134 32.08 -10.45 -26.42
CA THR A 134 32.60 -9.10 -26.67
C THR A 134 34.13 -9.09 -26.74
N GLU A 135 34.81 -9.89 -25.91
CA GLU A 135 36.27 -10.05 -25.96
C GLU A 135 36.73 -10.72 -27.27
N GLN A 136 35.98 -11.71 -27.77
CA GLN A 136 36.29 -12.35 -29.05
C GLN A 136 36.06 -11.45 -30.27
N GLU A 137 35.17 -10.48 -30.19
CA GLU A 137 34.97 -9.47 -31.24
C GLU A 137 36.11 -8.44 -31.27
N LYS A 138 36.64 -8.06 -30.10
CA LYS A 138 37.79 -7.14 -30.00
C LYS A 138 39.12 -7.75 -30.45
N GLU A 139 39.31 -9.05 -30.31
CA GLU A 139 40.51 -9.73 -30.83
C GLU A 139 40.49 -9.94 -32.35
N LYS A 140 39.35 -9.68 -33.01
CA LYS A 140 39.18 -9.80 -34.47
C LYS A 140 39.29 -8.48 -35.23
N GLU A 141 39.32 -7.34 -34.54
CA GLU A 141 39.67 -6.01 -35.09
C GLU A 141 41.17 -5.74 -34.96
#